data_AF-A0A3D0HYZ4-F1
#
_entry.id   AF-A0A3D0HYZ4-F1
#
_cell.length_a   1.000
_cell.length_b   1.000
_cell.length_c   1.000
_cell.angle_alpha   90.00
_cell.angle_beta   90.00
_cell.angle_gamma   90.00
#
_symmetry.space_group_name_H-M   'P 1'
#
loop_
_entity.id
_entity.type
_entity.pdbx_description
1 polymer ?
#
loop_
_entity_poly.entity_id
_entity_poly.type
_entity_poly.pdbx_seq_one_letter_code
_entity_poly.pdbx_strand_id
1 'polypeptide(L)'
;MSAQLPRITGEGLTYDDVLLIPAFSDIMPREVDLTTRFSRNITQKKPIVSAAMDTITNATMAIAIAREGEIGVLRKNMTIAEQVSEVRKVKRAEAGMGYTGSRNIEALRFARFLRITQAGITESHPHDITITREAPNYSR
;
A
#
# COMPACT_ATOMS: atom_id res chain seq x y z
N MET A 1 -35.64 44.49 -14.50
CA MET A 1 -35.74 43.16 -15.15
C MET A 1 -34.41 42.45 -14.98
N SER A 2 -34.32 41.49 -14.06
CA SER A 2 -33.11 40.71 -13.81
C SER A 2 -32.95 39.67 -14.92
N ALA A 3 -31.95 39.83 -15.78
CA ALA A 3 -31.62 38.84 -16.80
C ALA A 3 -31.14 37.55 -16.12
N GLN A 4 -31.91 36.47 -16.26
CA GLN A 4 -31.56 35.14 -15.79
C GLN A 4 -30.45 34.58 -16.68
N LEU A 5 -29.27 34.33 -16.11
CA LEU A 5 -28.18 33.65 -16.83
C LEU A 5 -28.66 32.29 -17.35
N PRO A 6 -28.24 31.87 -18.56
CA PRO A 6 -28.63 30.57 -19.11
C PRO A 6 -28.17 29.45 -18.16
N ARG A 7 -29.10 28.54 -17.82
CA ARG A 7 -28.90 27.44 -16.86
C ARG A 7 -27.90 26.36 -17.32
N ILE A 8 -27.47 26.38 -18.57
CA ILE A 8 -26.57 25.38 -19.15
C ILE A 8 -25.29 26.09 -19.59
N THR A 9 -24.17 25.71 -18.96
CA THR A 9 -22.84 26.32 -19.15
C THR A 9 -21.97 25.60 -20.19
N GLY A 10 -22.35 24.41 -20.65
CA GLY A 10 -21.61 23.64 -21.66
C GLY A 10 -22.08 22.19 -21.78
N GLU A 11 -21.47 21.45 -22.69
CA GLU A 11 -21.69 20.02 -22.91
C GLU A 11 -20.58 19.21 -22.23
N GLY A 12 -20.94 18.08 -21.61
CA GLY A 12 -20.00 17.17 -20.95
C GLY A 12 -20.09 15.79 -21.61
N LEU A 13 -18.94 15.21 -21.91
CA LEU A 13 -18.82 13.88 -22.51
C LEU A 13 -18.36 12.86 -21.47
N THR A 14 -18.85 11.64 -21.58
CA THR A 14 -18.45 10.46 -20.80
C THR A 14 -17.54 9.55 -21.62
N TYR A 15 -17.13 8.40 -21.06
CA TYR A 15 -16.31 7.43 -21.78
C TYR A 15 -17.04 6.79 -22.97
N ASP A 16 -18.36 6.57 -22.86
CA ASP A 16 -19.14 5.89 -23.90
C ASP A 16 -19.45 6.81 -25.10
N ASP A 17 -19.19 8.12 -24.97
CA ASP A 17 -19.45 9.12 -26.00
C ASP A 17 -18.27 9.30 -26.97
N VAL A 18 -17.11 8.70 -26.70
CA VAL A 18 -15.86 8.95 -27.45
C VAL A 18 -15.11 7.68 -27.80
N LEU A 19 -14.35 7.74 -28.89
CA LEU A 19 -13.41 6.69 -29.30
C LEU A 19 -12.01 7.28 -29.52
N LEU A 20 -10.99 6.47 -29.28
CA LEU A 20 -9.62 6.82 -29.64
C LEU A 20 -9.43 6.65 -31.15
N ILE A 21 -9.00 7.71 -31.82
CA ILE A 21 -8.61 7.65 -33.23
C ILE A 21 -7.22 7.01 -33.31
N PRO A 22 -7.05 5.86 -34.01
CA PRO A 22 -5.74 5.26 -34.17
C PRO A 22 -4.76 6.19 -34.90
N ALA A 23 -3.51 6.20 -34.46
CA ALA A 23 -2.41 6.90 -35.11
C ALA A 23 -1.31 5.91 -35.51
N PHE A 24 -0.46 6.31 -36.45
CA PHE A 24 0.73 5.53 -36.79
C PHE A 24 1.63 5.37 -35.56
N SER A 25 2.16 4.17 -35.32
CA SER A 25 3.02 3.85 -34.18
C SER A 25 4.08 2.84 -34.58
N ASP A 26 5.34 3.18 -34.33
CA ASP A 26 6.50 2.27 -34.43
C ASP A 26 6.81 1.56 -33.10
N ILE A 27 6.05 1.84 -32.04
CA ILE A 27 6.25 1.29 -30.69
C ILE A 27 5.46 0.00 -30.54
N MET A 28 6.11 -1.07 -30.08
CA MET A 28 5.41 -2.30 -29.74
C MET A 28 4.70 -2.17 -28.38
N PRO A 29 3.52 -2.80 -28.18
CA PRO A 29 2.79 -2.71 -26.91
C PRO A 29 3.60 -3.08 -25.66
N ARG A 30 4.56 -4.01 -25.78
CA ARG A 30 5.45 -4.43 -24.68
C ARG A 30 6.53 -3.41 -24.32
N GLU A 31 6.73 -2.39 -25.15
CA GLU A 31 7.77 -1.35 -25.00
C GLU A 31 7.19 -0.05 -24.44
N VAL A 32 5.88 0.01 -24.20
CA VAL A 32 5.19 1.16 -23.62
C VAL A 32 5.55 1.29 -22.14
N ASP A 33 6.02 2.47 -21.72
CA ASP A 33 6.23 2.81 -20.31
C ASP A 33 4.90 3.21 -19.66
N LEU A 34 4.52 2.49 -18.61
CA LEU A 34 3.30 2.73 -17.82
C LEU A 34 3.58 3.54 -16.54
N THR A 35 4.83 3.93 -16.32
CA THR A 35 5.24 4.70 -15.13
C THR A 35 4.51 6.04 -15.09
N THR A 36 3.86 6.34 -13.97
CA THR A 36 3.11 7.59 -13.79
C THR A 36 3.23 8.13 -12.37
N ARG A 37 2.75 9.35 -12.14
CA ARG A 37 2.77 10.01 -10.83
C ARG A 37 1.37 10.00 -10.22
N PHE A 38 1.26 9.42 -9.03
CA PHE A 38 0.05 9.48 -8.23
C PHE A 38 -0.10 10.82 -7.51
N SER A 39 1.02 11.40 -7.05
CA SER A 39 1.05 12.72 -6.42
C SER A 39 2.34 13.47 -6.74
N ARG A 40 2.49 14.70 -6.22
CA ARG A 40 3.72 15.48 -6.35
C ARG A 40 4.97 14.70 -5.92
N ASN A 41 4.88 13.77 -4.98
CA ASN A 41 6.05 13.07 -4.45
C ASN A 41 5.97 11.54 -4.57
N ILE A 42 4.98 11.01 -5.29
CA ILE A 42 4.74 9.56 -5.38
C ILE A 42 4.62 9.15 -6.84
N THR A 43 5.53 8.27 -7.25
CA THR A 43 5.56 7.63 -8.58
C THR A 43 5.15 6.16 -8.44
N GLN A 44 4.40 5.65 -9.40
CA GLN A 44 3.95 4.26 -9.48
C GLN A 44 4.27 3.68 -10.87
N LYS A 45 4.41 2.35 -10.95
CA LYS A 45 4.84 1.66 -12.18
C LYS A 45 3.72 1.47 -13.20
N LYS A 46 2.47 1.44 -12.74
CA LYS A 46 1.27 1.31 -13.57
C LYS A 46 0.23 2.34 -13.14
N PRO A 47 -0.59 2.89 -14.04
CA PRO A 47 -1.59 3.93 -13.75
C PRO A 47 -2.87 3.37 -13.10
N ILE A 48 -2.74 2.44 -12.15
CA ILE A 48 -3.87 1.78 -11.50
C ILE A 48 -3.86 2.09 -10.00
N VAL A 49 -5.04 2.41 -9.47
CA VAL A 49 -5.26 2.72 -8.05
C VAL A 49 -6.55 2.05 -7.60
N SER A 50 -6.51 1.40 -6.43
CA SER A 50 -7.69 0.75 -5.87
C SER A 50 -8.66 1.74 -5.23
N ALA A 51 -9.95 1.47 -5.34
CA ALA A 51 -10.98 2.28 -4.71
C ALA A 51 -10.94 2.12 -3.18
N ALA A 52 -11.09 3.24 -2.45
CA ALA A 52 -11.14 3.30 -0.99
C ALA A 52 -12.49 2.82 -0.41
N MET A 53 -12.90 1.61 -0.77
CA MET A 53 -14.21 1.04 -0.47
C MET A 53 -14.11 -0.22 0.37
N ASP A 54 -15.18 -0.45 1.13
CA ASP A 54 -15.25 -1.52 2.13
C ASP A 54 -15.09 -2.92 1.58
N THR A 55 -15.66 -3.12 0.40
CA THR A 55 -15.69 -4.38 -0.32
C THR A 55 -14.50 -4.55 -1.26
N ILE A 56 -13.66 -3.53 -1.43
CA ILE A 56 -12.59 -3.51 -2.42
C ILE A 56 -11.22 -3.57 -1.74
N THR A 57 -10.89 -2.59 -0.88
CA THR A 57 -9.50 -2.42 -0.42
C THR A 57 -9.34 -2.62 1.07
N ASN A 58 -8.94 -3.84 1.44
CA ASN A 58 -8.35 -4.19 2.73
C ASN A 58 -6.81 -4.33 2.63
N ALA A 59 -6.14 -4.67 3.72
CA ALA A 59 -4.69 -4.85 3.73
C ALA A 59 -4.21 -5.89 2.71
N THR A 60 -4.93 -7.01 2.56
CA THR A 60 -4.57 -8.07 1.60
C THR A 60 -4.58 -7.55 0.17
N MET A 61 -5.63 -6.82 -0.24
CA MET A 61 -5.72 -6.23 -1.57
C MET A 61 -4.66 -5.15 -1.78
N ALA A 62 -4.44 -4.29 -0.78
CA ALA A 62 -3.42 -3.25 -0.85
C ALA A 62 -2.01 -3.83 -1.01
N ILE A 63 -1.70 -4.96 -0.36
CA ILE A 63 -0.43 -5.68 -0.55
C ILE A 63 -0.33 -6.28 -1.95
N ALA A 64 -1.41 -6.90 -2.45
CA ALA A 64 -1.41 -7.53 -3.78
C ALA A 64 -1.17 -6.50 -4.89
N ILE A 65 -1.89 -5.38 -4.87
CA ILE A 65 -1.74 -4.29 -5.83
C ILE A 65 -0.35 -3.63 -5.72
N ALA A 66 0.14 -3.41 -4.50
CA ALA A 66 1.47 -2.85 -4.30
C ALA A 66 2.58 -3.72 -4.92
N ARG A 67 2.45 -5.05 -4.86
CA ARG A 67 3.39 -5.99 -5.50
C ARG A 67 3.37 -5.90 -7.03
N GLU A 68 2.22 -5.53 -7.61
CA GLU A 68 2.09 -5.28 -9.04
C GLU A 68 2.62 -3.90 -9.48
N GLY A 69 3.10 -3.10 -8.53
CA GLY A 69 3.68 -1.77 -8.76
C GLY A 69 2.65 -0.63 -8.80
N GLU A 70 1.46 -0.86 -8.25
CA GLU A 70 0.34 0.09 -8.22
C GLU A 70 -0.01 0.48 -6.77
N ILE A 71 -1.04 1.30 -6.56
CA ILE A 71 -1.36 1.85 -5.23
C ILE A 71 -2.72 1.37 -4.73
N GLY A 72 -2.73 0.86 -3.49
CA GLY A 72 -3.96 0.54 -2.77
C GLY A 72 -4.38 1.64 -1.80
N VAL A 73 -5.62 2.13 -1.88
CA VAL A 73 -6.17 3.10 -0.91
C VAL A 73 -7.11 2.40 0.08
N LEU A 74 -6.73 2.36 1.35
CA LEU A 74 -7.54 1.72 2.38
C LEU A 74 -8.84 2.52 2.62
N ARG A 75 -9.95 1.79 2.76
CA ARG A 75 -11.25 2.33 3.19
C ARG A 75 -11.13 3.11 4.52
N LYS A 76 -12.06 4.03 4.75
CA LYS A 76 -12.14 4.83 6.00
C LYS A 76 -13.27 4.42 6.95
N ASN A 77 -14.16 3.49 6.55
CA ASN A 77 -15.32 3.09 7.35
C ASN A 77 -14.94 2.09 8.46
N MET A 78 -13.95 2.45 9.27
CA MET A 78 -13.47 1.66 10.40
C MET A 78 -12.95 2.59 11.49
N THR A 79 -12.70 2.06 12.69
CA THR A 79 -12.07 2.85 13.74
C THR A 79 -10.62 3.21 13.35
N ILE A 80 -10.09 4.29 13.93
CA ILE A 80 -8.69 4.70 13.71
C ILE A 80 -7.73 3.56 14.09
N ALA A 81 -8.02 2.84 15.18
CA ALA A 81 -7.21 1.72 15.64
C ALA A 81 -7.15 0.57 14.61
N GLU A 82 -8.29 0.23 14.01
CA GLU A 82 -8.36 -0.78 12.95
C GLU A 82 -7.63 -0.32 11.69
N GLN A 83 -7.80 0.95 11.30
CA GLN A 83 -7.12 1.49 10.11
C GLN A 83 -5.60 1.47 10.30
N VAL A 84 -5.11 1.82 11.49
CA VAL A 84 -3.69 1.71 11.85
C VAL A 84 -3.21 0.27 11.78
N SER A 85 -4.03 -0.70 12.23
CA SER A 85 -3.71 -2.13 12.12
C SER A 85 -3.57 -2.58 10.67
N GLU A 86 -4.50 -2.19 9.79
CA GLU A 86 -4.44 -2.48 8.36
C GLU A 86 -3.21 -1.86 7.70
N VAL A 87 -2.92 -0.58 7.97
CA VAL A 87 -1.70 0.09 7.48
C VAL A 87 -0.45 -0.65 7.97
N ARG A 88 -0.40 -1.05 9.25
CA ARG A 88 0.73 -1.81 9.80
C ARG A 88 0.93 -3.14 9.09
N LYS A 89 -0.15 -3.88 8.78
CA LYS A 89 -0.08 -5.13 8.01
C LYS A 89 0.54 -4.88 6.62
N VAL A 90 0.07 -3.87 5.90
CA VAL A 90 0.59 -3.52 4.57
C VAL A 90 2.06 -3.15 4.63
N LYS A 91 2.46 -2.25 5.53
CA LYS A 91 3.85 -1.79 5.65
C LYS A 91 4.81 -2.89 6.13
N ARG A 92 4.31 -3.86 6.91
CA ARG A 92 5.11 -4.99 7.40
C ARG A 92 5.20 -6.17 6.41
N ALA A 93 4.37 -6.20 5.38
CA ALA A 93 4.32 -7.31 4.44
C ALA A 93 5.68 -7.62 3.78
N GLU A 94 6.54 -6.62 3.63
CA GLU A 94 7.92 -6.78 3.14
C GLU A 94 8.99 -6.50 4.20
N ALA A 95 8.61 -6.16 5.45
CA ALA A 95 9.58 -5.93 6.52
C ALA A 95 10.37 -7.21 6.88
N GLY A 96 9.76 -8.39 6.70
CA GLY A 96 10.45 -9.68 6.84
C GLY A 96 11.61 -9.86 5.86
N MET A 97 11.55 -9.22 4.68
CA MET A 97 12.67 -9.18 3.75
C MET A 97 13.84 -8.37 4.32
N GLY A 98 13.56 -7.26 5.00
CA GLY A 98 14.58 -6.47 5.71
C GLY A 98 15.28 -7.26 6.82
N TYR A 99 14.52 -7.96 7.67
CA TYR A 99 15.09 -8.76 8.76
C TYR A 99 15.88 -9.98 8.29
N THR A 100 15.54 -10.54 7.13
CA THR A 100 16.21 -11.71 6.56
C THR A 100 17.29 -11.35 5.54
N GLY A 101 17.47 -10.05 5.23
CA GLY A 101 18.35 -9.59 4.15
C GLY A 101 17.90 -10.02 2.75
N SER A 102 16.65 -10.42 2.59
CA SER A 102 16.11 -10.92 1.32
C SER A 102 15.86 -9.77 0.35
N ARG A 103 16.43 -9.86 -0.86
CA ARG A 103 16.32 -8.79 -1.88
C ARG A 103 15.02 -8.84 -2.67
N ASN A 104 14.30 -9.96 -2.63
CA ASN A 104 13.02 -10.21 -3.28
C ASN A 104 12.30 -11.39 -2.60
N ILE A 105 11.07 -11.68 -3.05
CA ILE A 105 10.24 -12.78 -2.52
C ILE A 105 10.86 -14.17 -2.78
N GLU A 106 11.51 -14.37 -3.93
CA GLU A 106 12.25 -15.60 -4.22
C GLU A 106 13.34 -15.84 -3.16
N ALA A 107 14.15 -14.84 -2.84
CA ALA A 107 15.16 -14.92 -1.78
C ALA A 107 14.53 -15.19 -0.40
N LEU A 108 13.36 -14.59 -0.10
CA LEU A 108 12.65 -14.81 1.16
C LEU A 108 12.19 -16.26 1.33
N ARG A 109 11.84 -16.97 0.26
CA ARG A 109 11.45 -18.39 0.32
C ARG A 109 12.58 -19.30 0.84
N PHE A 110 13.83 -18.87 0.70
CA PHE A 110 15.01 -19.57 1.21
C PHE A 110 15.44 -19.09 2.60
N ALA A 111 14.77 -18.09 3.19
CA ALA A 111 15.07 -17.64 4.54
C ALA A 111 14.78 -18.75 5.55
N ARG A 112 15.72 -18.97 6.47
CA ARG A 112 15.63 -20.03 7.48
C ARG A 112 15.22 -19.45 8.82
N PHE A 113 14.23 -20.06 9.45
CA PHE A 113 13.92 -19.79 10.84
C PHE A 113 14.87 -20.59 11.74
N LEU A 114 15.55 -19.90 12.66
CA LEU A 114 16.30 -20.55 13.73
C LEU A 114 15.35 -20.77 14.91
N ARG A 115 15.28 -22.03 15.39
CA ARG A 115 14.54 -22.37 16.61
C ARG A 115 15.25 -21.73 17.80
N ILE A 116 14.56 -20.85 18.52
CA ILE A 116 15.07 -20.30 19.77
C ILE A 116 15.13 -21.42 20.81
N THR A 117 16.27 -21.57 21.49
CA THR A 117 16.44 -22.53 22.58
C THR A 117 15.81 -21.98 23.87
N GLN A 118 15.50 -22.84 24.85
CA GLN A 118 15.03 -22.37 26.16
C GLN A 118 16.05 -21.40 26.80
N ALA A 119 17.35 -21.70 26.68
CA ALA A 119 18.40 -20.79 27.13
C ALA A 119 18.36 -19.42 26.43
N GLY A 120 18.08 -19.36 25.13
CA GLY A 120 17.94 -18.08 24.41
C GLY A 120 16.68 -17.29 24.80
N ILE A 121 15.59 -17.97 25.20
CA ILE A 121 14.42 -17.30 25.78
C ILE A 121 14.76 -16.73 27.16
N THR A 122 15.53 -17.47 27.97
CA THR A 122 16.02 -16.99 29.26
C THR A 122 16.98 -15.82 29.08
N GLU A 123 18.03 -15.91 28.26
CA GLU A 123 18.99 -14.81 28.04
C GLU A 123 18.39 -13.57 27.37
N SER A 124 17.37 -13.73 26.52
CA SER A 124 16.69 -12.59 25.88
C SER A 124 15.76 -11.83 26.83
N HIS A 125 15.44 -12.38 28.00
CA HIS A 125 14.89 -11.57 29.07
C HIS A 125 15.97 -10.58 29.52
N PRO A 126 15.66 -9.28 29.66
CA PRO A 126 16.62 -8.32 30.20
C PRO A 126 16.96 -8.71 31.63
N HIS A 127 18.18 -9.19 31.87
CA HIS A 127 18.73 -9.38 33.20
C HIS A 127 19.74 -8.28 33.47
N ASP A 128 19.74 -7.76 34.70
CA ASP A 128 20.59 -6.66 35.20
C ASP A 128 20.33 -5.25 34.65
N ILE A 129 19.07 -4.91 34.35
CA ILE A 129 18.62 -3.51 34.36
C ILE A 129 17.91 -3.19 35.67
N THR A 130 18.52 -2.34 36.50
CA THR A 130 17.80 -1.73 37.62
C THR A 130 16.76 -0.77 37.03
N ILE A 131 15.49 -1.20 37.00
CA ILE A 131 14.39 -0.35 36.56
C ILE A 131 14.20 0.74 37.62
N THR A 132 14.74 1.93 37.37
CA THR A 132 14.60 3.09 38.28
C THR A 132 13.21 3.72 38.21
N ARG A 133 12.47 3.46 37.13
CA ARG A 133 11.07 3.88 36.93
C ARG A 133 10.40 2.95 35.91
N GLU A 134 9.36 2.25 36.33
CA GLU A 134 8.56 1.43 35.42
C GLU A 134 7.81 2.30 34.40
N ALA A 135 7.74 1.82 33.16
CA ALA A 135 6.85 2.38 32.16
C ALA A 135 5.40 1.98 32.53
N PRO A 136 4.43 2.90 32.54
CA PRO A 136 3.07 2.68 33.09
C PRO A 136 2.21 1.63 32.35
N ASN A 137 2.79 0.87 31.44
CA ASN A 137 2.11 0.03 30.47
C ASN A 137 2.49 -1.45 30.61
N TYR A 138 3.34 -1.79 31.57
CA TYR A 138 3.75 -3.16 31.89
C TYR A 138 3.30 -3.52 33.31
N SER A 139 2.00 -3.56 33.50
CA SER A 139 1.36 -4.24 34.63
C SER A 139 0.35 -5.21 34.03
N ARG A 140 0.36 -6.44 34.54
CA ARG A 140 -0.41 -7.59 34.03
C ARG A 140 -1.92 -7.31 34.00
#